data_AF-A0A966VDM2-F1
#
_entry.id   AF-A0A966VDM2-F1
#
_cell.length_a   1.000
_cell.length_b   1.000
_cell.length_c   1.000
_cell.angle_alpha   90.00
_cell.angle_beta   90.00
_cell.angle_gamma   90.00
#
_symmetry.space_group_name_H-M   'P 1'
#
loop_
_entity.id
_entity.type
_entity.pdbx_description
1 polymer ?
#
loop_
_entity_poly.entity_id
_entity_poly.type
_entity_poly.pdbx_seq_one_letter_code
_entity_poly.pdbx_strand_id
1 'polypeptide(L)'
;MSMRVGDTVFLPRGQTAVVTEHDKNHGTFNMSSDPAVSKANSRHGYINGMSPEQRQDLMALMDRVQDLKDPKERVGEMRKKLDELRADPRQWQMARYVESEMAHMMNMFNIKPTTYTSELGMLKDAE
;
A
#
# COMPACT_ATOMS: atom_id res chain seq x y z
N MET A 1 22.36 8.48 5.32
CA MET A 1 20.99 8.61 4.78
C MET A 1 20.82 7.56 3.70
N SER A 2 19.95 6.55 3.89
CA SER A 2 19.62 5.61 2.80
C SER A 2 18.43 6.15 2.03
N MET A 3 18.62 6.52 0.76
CA MET A 3 17.51 6.86 -0.13
C MET A 3 16.81 5.58 -0.59
N ARG A 4 15.48 5.63 -0.78
CA ARG A 4 14.65 4.53 -1.26
C ARG A 4 13.91 4.92 -2.52
N VAL A 5 13.53 3.94 -3.33
CA VAL A 5 12.65 4.16 -4.49
C VAL A 5 11.33 4.77 -4.02
N GLY A 6 10.92 5.86 -4.66
CA GLY A 6 9.77 6.69 -4.28
C GLY A 6 10.12 7.91 -3.42
N ASP A 7 11.33 8.01 -2.86
CA ASP A 7 11.71 9.19 -2.09
C ASP A 7 11.79 10.43 -3.00
N THR A 8 11.28 11.55 -2.49
CA THR A 8 11.42 12.85 -3.16
C THR A 8 12.74 13.48 -2.75
N VAL A 9 13.54 13.86 -3.74
CA VAL A 9 14.86 14.49 -3.57
C VAL A 9 14.83 15.87 -4.22
N PHE A 10 15.45 16.85 -3.56
CA PHE A 10 15.62 18.17 -4.13
C PHE A 10 16.95 18.24 -4.89
N LEU A 11 16.86 18.51 -6.18
CA LEU A 11 18.04 18.76 -7.01
C LEU A 11 18.68 20.11 -6.63
N PRO A 12 19.99 20.31 -6.86
CA PRO A 12 20.67 21.58 -6.58
C PRO A 12 20.04 22.80 -7.28
N ARG A 13 19.26 22.57 -8.34
CA ARG A 13 18.51 23.60 -9.08
C ARG A 13 17.15 23.94 -8.45
N GLY A 14 16.82 23.42 -7.27
CA GLY A 14 15.55 23.64 -6.58
C GLY A 14 14.36 22.86 -7.15
N GLN A 15 14.60 21.96 -8.11
CA GLN A 15 13.57 21.11 -8.71
C GLN A 15 13.38 19.83 -7.88
N THR A 16 12.14 19.37 -7.76
CA THR A 16 11.84 18.08 -7.15
C THR A 16 12.08 16.94 -8.14
N ALA A 17 12.76 15.91 -7.69
CA ALA A 17 12.94 14.66 -8.42
C ALA A 17 12.49 13.49 -7.53
N VAL A 18 12.10 12.39 -8.14
CA VAL A 18 11.73 11.16 -7.42
C VAL A 18 12.71 10.05 -7.78
N VAL A 19 13.17 9.32 -6.78
CA VAL A 19 14.00 8.13 -7.00
C VAL A 19 13.15 7.05 -7.67
N THR A 20 13.48 6.71 -8.91
CA THR A 20 12.73 5.70 -9.70
C THR A 20 13.32 4.32 -9.55
N GLU A 21 14.63 4.20 -9.37
CA GLU A 21 15.31 2.91 -9.32
C GLU A 21 16.60 3.00 -8.50
N HIS A 22 16.98 1.87 -7.92
CA HIS A 22 18.29 1.68 -7.31
C HIS A 22 19.10 0.72 -8.17
N ASP A 23 20.13 1.23 -8.83
CA ASP A 23 21.08 0.43 -9.58
C ASP A 23 22.03 -0.24 -8.59
N LYS A 24 21.75 -1.52 -8.32
CA LYS A 24 22.52 -2.34 -7.38
C LYS A 24 23.94 -2.65 -7.88
N ASN A 25 24.22 -2.50 -9.18
CA ASN A 25 25.52 -2.79 -9.77
C ASN A 25 26.51 -1.63 -9.57
N HIS A 26 26.01 -0.40 -9.63
CA HIS A 26 26.82 0.81 -9.48
C HIS A 26 26.61 1.55 -8.15
N GLY A 27 25.65 1.11 -7.33
CA GLY A 27 25.32 1.79 -6.07
C GLY A 27 24.71 3.17 -6.28
N THR A 28 24.16 3.42 -7.47
CA THR A 28 23.60 4.70 -7.89
C THR A 28 22.07 4.64 -7.86
N PHE A 29 21.45 5.79 -7.61
CA PHE A 29 19.99 5.94 -7.65
C PHE A 29 19.60 6.72 -8.90
N ASN A 30 18.74 6.14 -9.72
CA ASN A 30 18.14 6.83 -10.85
C ASN A 30 17.02 7.73 -10.34
N MET A 31 17.00 8.97 -10.81
CA MET A 31 16.04 9.98 -10.39
C MET A 31 15.34 10.57 -11.61
N SER A 32 14.02 10.74 -11.53
CA SER A 32 13.24 11.43 -12.56
C SER A 32 12.73 12.76 -12.04
N SER A 33 12.99 13.83 -12.79
CA SER A 33 12.47 15.18 -12.54
C SER A 33 11.21 15.49 -13.35
N ASP A 34 10.60 14.47 -13.96
CA ASP A 34 9.38 14.64 -14.74
C ASP A 34 8.20 15.03 -13.82
N PRO A 35 7.51 16.17 -14.07
CA PRO A 35 6.33 16.57 -13.32
C PRO A 35 5.23 15.50 -13.27
N ALA A 36 5.07 14.67 -14.30
CA ALA A 36 4.09 13.58 -14.31
C ALA A 36 4.44 12.48 -13.30
N VAL A 37 5.73 12.13 -13.19
CA VAL A 37 6.25 11.12 -12.25
C VAL A 37 6.20 11.65 -10.82
N SER A 38 6.50 12.93 -10.63
CA SER A 38 6.37 13.62 -9.34
C SER A 38 4.91 13.70 -8.88
N LYS A 39 3.98 14.02 -9.80
CA LYS A 39 2.54 14.06 -9.51
C LYS A 39 1.95 12.68 -9.22
N ALA A 40 2.40 11.64 -9.93
CA ALA A 40 1.97 10.26 -9.68
C ALA A 40 2.42 9.76 -8.29
N ASN A 41 3.65 10.07 -7.88
CA ASN A 41 4.15 9.71 -6.54
C ASN A 41 3.53 10.54 -5.41
N SER A 42 3.32 11.84 -5.62
CA SER A 42 2.71 12.72 -4.60
C SER A 42 1.20 12.50 -4.41
N ARG A 43 0.47 12.04 -5.44
CA ARG A 43 -0.97 11.70 -5.33
C ARG A 43 -1.25 10.64 -4.28
N HIS A 44 -0.30 9.75 -4.05
CA HIS A 44 -0.40 8.69 -3.04
C HIS A 44 0.86 8.69 -2.17
N GLY A 45 1.09 9.79 -1.43
CA GLY A 45 2.26 9.94 -0.54
C GLY A 45 2.44 8.85 0.53
N TYR A 46 1.46 7.95 0.70
CA TYR A 46 1.51 6.77 1.57
C TYR A 46 2.16 5.54 0.91
N ILE A 47 2.57 5.62 -0.37
CA ILE A 47 3.14 4.53 -1.18
C ILE A 47 4.70 4.58 -1.20
N ASN A 48 5.30 5.30 -0.26
CA ASN A 48 6.76 5.35 -0.13
C ASN A 48 7.32 4.00 0.33
N GLY A 49 8.07 3.34 -0.55
CA GLY A 49 8.70 2.03 -0.30
C GLY A 49 8.04 0.82 -0.99
N MET A 50 6.89 1.00 -1.66
CA MET A 50 6.32 -0.06 -2.51
C MET A 50 6.98 -0.07 -3.88
N SER A 51 7.33 -1.27 -4.37
CA SER A 51 7.81 -1.45 -5.73
C SER A 51 6.71 -1.09 -6.75
N PRO A 52 7.07 -0.74 -8.00
CA PRO A 52 6.08 -0.50 -9.06
C PRO A 52 5.08 -1.66 -9.24
N GLU A 53 5.54 -2.90 -9.12
CA GLU A 53 4.69 -4.10 -9.18
C GLU A 53 3.68 -4.15 -8.03
N GLN A 54 4.13 -3.92 -6.79
CA GLN A 54 3.24 -3.88 -5.61
C GLN A 54 2.18 -2.79 -5.74
N ARG A 55 2.51 -1.66 -6.39
CA ARG A 55 1.55 -0.59 -6.66
C ARG A 55 0.49 -1.01 -7.67
N GLN A 56 0.91 -1.69 -8.73
CA GLN A 56 0.00 -2.19 -9.75
C GLN A 56 -0.96 -3.24 -9.16
N ASP A 57 -0.44 -4.16 -8.35
CA ASP A 57 -1.23 -5.16 -7.63
C ASP A 57 -2.24 -4.51 -6.67
N LEU A 58 -1.82 -3.46 -5.97
CA LEU A 58 -2.69 -2.71 -5.07
C LEU A 58 -3.81 -2.00 -5.84
N MET A 59 -3.50 -1.33 -6.95
CA MET A 59 -4.51 -0.69 -7.80
C MET A 59 -5.50 -1.72 -8.35
N ALA A 60 -5.02 -2.87 -8.83
CA ALA A 60 -5.86 -3.95 -9.32
C ALA A 60 -6.72 -4.58 -8.21
N LEU A 61 -6.27 -4.59 -6.95
CA LEU A 61 -7.09 -4.97 -5.80
C LEU A 61 -8.20 -3.95 -5.56
N MET A 62 -7.86 -2.66 -5.55
CA MET A 62 -8.83 -1.58 -5.31
C MET A 62 -9.91 -1.53 -6.39
N ASP A 63 -9.54 -1.70 -7.66
CA ASP A 63 -10.49 -1.77 -8.77
C ASP A 63 -11.47 -2.93 -8.59
N ARG A 64 -10.97 -4.14 -8.26
CA ARG A 64 -11.81 -5.32 -7.99
C ARG A 64 -12.75 -5.09 -6.80
N VAL A 65 -12.27 -4.46 -5.74
CA VAL A 65 -13.09 -4.16 -4.57
C VAL A 65 -14.15 -3.11 -4.90
N GLN A 66 -13.84 -2.13 -5.76
CA GLN A 66 -14.79 -1.13 -6.18
C GLN A 66 -15.92 -1.70 -7.05
N ASP A 67 -15.62 -2.73 -7.85
CA ASP A 67 -16.60 -3.45 -8.68
C ASP A 67 -17.63 -4.25 -7.85
N LEU A 68 -17.28 -4.65 -6.63
CA LEU A 68 -18.22 -5.32 -5.72
C LEU A 68 -19.27 -4.34 -5.23
N LYS A 69 -20.54 -4.73 -5.24
CA LYS A 69 -21.64 -3.85 -4.79
C LYS A 69 -21.88 -3.91 -3.29
N ASP A 70 -21.67 -5.06 -2.66
CA ASP A 70 -21.88 -5.24 -1.22
C ASP A 70 -20.63 -4.81 -0.43
N PRO A 71 -20.73 -3.81 0.45
CA PRO A 71 -19.65 -3.43 1.36
C PRO A 71 -19.06 -4.59 2.19
N LYS A 72 -19.85 -5.62 2.52
CA LYS A 72 -19.34 -6.80 3.25
C LYS A 72 -18.42 -7.66 2.38
N GLU A 73 -18.76 -7.83 1.10
CA GLU A 73 -17.92 -8.56 0.15
C GLU A 73 -16.61 -7.81 -0.10
N ARG A 74 -16.67 -6.47 -0.15
CA ARG A 74 -15.48 -5.60 -0.25
C ARG A 74 -14.50 -5.83 0.89
N VAL A 75 -14.99 -5.80 2.13
CA VAL A 75 -14.18 -6.07 3.33
C VAL A 75 -13.66 -7.52 3.31
N GLY A 76 -14.48 -8.47 2.86
CA GLY A 76 -14.09 -9.87 2.71
C GLY A 76 -12.90 -10.08 1.76
N GLU A 77 -12.94 -9.48 0.57
CA GLU A 77 -11.84 -9.56 -0.41
C GLU A 77 -10.56 -8.88 0.10
N MET A 78 -10.69 -7.70 0.73
CA MET A 78 -9.55 -7.01 1.34
C MET A 78 -8.91 -7.85 2.45
N ARG A 79 -9.72 -8.54 3.25
CA ARG A 79 -9.23 -9.42 4.31
C ARG A 79 -8.49 -10.63 3.76
N LYS A 80 -9.05 -11.33 2.75
CA LYS A 80 -8.35 -12.44 2.10
C LYS A 80 -6.98 -12.00 1.60
N LYS A 81 -6.93 -10.83 0.95
CA LYS A 81 -5.65 -10.30 0.47
C LYS A 81 -4.71 -9.94 1.61
N LEU A 82 -5.21 -9.35 2.69
CA LEU A 82 -4.41 -9.02 3.86
C LEU A 82 -3.77 -10.27 4.49
N ASP A 83 -4.52 -11.36 4.58
CA ASP A 83 -4.02 -12.64 5.12
C ASP A 83 -2.91 -13.23 4.25
N GLU A 84 -3.03 -13.14 2.91
CA GLU A 84 -1.95 -13.51 1.98
C GLU A 84 -0.71 -12.63 2.18
N LEU A 85 -0.88 -11.31 2.27
CA LEU A 85 0.22 -10.35 2.39
C LEU A 85 0.94 -10.47 3.74
N ARG A 86 0.24 -10.88 4.81
CA ARG A 86 0.82 -11.11 6.14
C ARG A 86 1.74 -12.33 6.20
N ALA A 87 1.64 -13.25 5.24
CA ALA A 87 2.53 -14.41 5.16
C ALA A 87 3.96 -14.02 4.71
N ASP A 88 4.15 -12.91 3.99
CA ASP A 88 5.45 -12.43 3.53
C ASP A 88 5.87 -11.10 4.21
N PRO A 89 6.94 -11.09 5.02
CA PRO A 89 7.47 -9.87 5.63
C PRO A 89 7.88 -8.78 4.62
N ARG A 90 8.17 -9.13 3.36
CA ARG A 90 8.53 -8.16 2.31
C ARG A 90 7.34 -7.34 1.83
N GLN A 91 6.12 -7.83 2.08
CA GLN A 91 4.88 -7.21 1.66
C GLN A 91 4.21 -6.40 2.79
N TRP A 92 4.90 -6.21 3.91
CA TRP A 92 4.36 -5.54 5.10
C TRP A 92 3.79 -4.14 4.82
N GLN A 93 4.38 -3.39 3.89
CA GLN A 93 3.89 -2.06 3.52
C GLN A 93 2.55 -2.13 2.79
N MET A 94 2.42 -3.09 1.86
CA MET A 94 1.17 -3.34 1.16
C MET A 94 0.10 -3.84 2.13
N ALA A 95 0.46 -4.76 3.03
CA ALA A 95 -0.44 -5.24 4.09
C ALA A 95 -0.97 -4.08 4.94
N ARG A 96 -0.10 -3.16 5.38
CA ARG A 96 -0.50 -2.00 6.18
C ARG A 96 -1.47 -1.08 5.43
N TYR A 97 -1.25 -0.90 4.13
CA TYR A 97 -2.14 -0.09 3.30
C TYR A 97 -3.51 -0.74 3.17
N VAL A 98 -3.55 -2.03 2.81
CA VAL A 98 -4.81 -2.81 2.70
C VAL A 98 -5.57 -2.83 4.02
N GLU A 99 -4.87 -2.99 5.15
CA GLU A 99 -5.46 -2.93 6.49
C GLU A 99 -6.08 -1.55 6.80
N SER A 100 -5.38 -0.47 6.45
CA SER A 100 -5.88 0.90 6.67
C SER A 100 -7.13 1.18 5.84
N GLU A 101 -7.13 0.73 4.58
CA GLU A 101 -8.26 0.92 3.67
C GLU A 101 -9.47 0.06 4.07
N MET A 102 -9.23 -1.17 4.52
CA MET A 102 -10.25 -2.03 5.12
C MET A 102 -10.88 -1.35 6.35
N ALA A 103 -10.08 -0.79 7.25
CA ALA A 103 -10.58 -0.06 8.42
C ALA A 103 -11.39 1.18 8.01
N HIS A 104 -10.97 1.91 6.97
CA HIS A 104 -11.73 3.03 6.42
C HIS A 104 -13.10 2.59 5.91
N MET A 105 -13.16 1.53 5.09
CA MET A 105 -14.42 0.98 4.59
C MET A 105 -15.33 0.49 5.72
N MET A 106 -14.78 -0.21 6.70
CA MET A 106 -15.55 -0.67 7.86
C MET A 106 -16.21 0.48 8.61
N ASN A 107 -15.48 1.57 8.83
CA ASN A 107 -16.03 2.77 9.45
C ASN A 107 -17.07 3.47 8.57
N MET A 108 -16.82 3.59 7.26
CA MET A 108 -17.72 4.28 6.32
C MET A 108 -19.06 3.55 6.16
N PHE A 109 -19.03 2.22 6.09
CA PHE A 109 -20.22 1.38 5.89
C PHE A 109 -20.79 0.82 7.20
N ASN A 110 -20.27 1.25 8.35
CA ASN A 110 -20.64 0.78 9.69
C ASN A 110 -20.62 -0.76 9.81
N ILE A 111 -19.64 -1.39 9.17
CA ILE A 111 -19.41 -2.83 9.22
C ILE A 111 -18.63 -3.11 10.49
N LYS A 112 -19.23 -3.89 11.40
CA LYS A 112 -18.56 -4.31 12.62
C LYS A 112 -17.39 -5.26 12.29
N PRO A 113 -16.25 -5.16 13.00
CA PRO A 113 -15.23 -6.18 12.95
C PRO A 113 -15.86 -7.53 13.29
N THR A 114 -15.71 -8.51 12.41
CA THR A 114 -16.11 -9.88 12.70
C THR A 114 -15.11 -10.51 13.66
N THR A 115 -13.80 -10.44 13.36
CA THR A 115 -12.79 -11.08 14.22
C THR A 115 -12.13 -10.12 15.19
N TYR A 116 -12.15 -10.50 16.47
CA TYR A 116 -11.47 -9.81 17.56
C TYR A 116 -10.19 -10.56 17.95
N THR A 117 -9.04 -9.89 17.89
CA THR A 117 -7.80 -10.39 18.49
C THR A 117 -7.74 -9.92 19.95
N SER A 118 -7.85 -10.83 20.90
CA SER A 118 -7.58 -10.56 22.32
C SER A 118 -6.12 -10.90 22.64
N GLU A 119 -5.59 -10.37 23.76
CA GLU A 119 -4.24 -10.69 24.27
C GLU A 119 -4.04 -12.20 24.53
N LEU A 120 -5.10 -13.01 24.49
CA LEU A 120 -5.09 -14.46 24.66
C LEU A 120 -5.11 -15.27 23.34
N GLY A 121 -4.98 -14.62 22.18
CA GLY A 121 -4.96 -15.28 20.87
C GLY A 121 -6.30 -15.19 20.14
N MET A 122 -6.27 -15.54 18.84
CA MET A 122 -7.40 -15.37 17.90
C MET A 122 -8.66 -16.07 18.40
N LEU A 123 -9.67 -15.31 18.82
CA LEU A 123 -11.02 -15.80 18.99
C LEU A 123 -11.66 -15.87 17.61
N LYS A 124 -11.78 -17.09 17.06
CA LYS A 124 -12.68 -17.35 15.94
C LYS A 124 -14.12 -17.25 16.45
N ASP A 125 -14.94 -16.55 15.70
CA ASP A 125 -16.31 -16.22 16.05
C ASP A 125 -17.15 -17.48 16.32
N ALA A 126 -17.92 -17.41 17.41
CA ALA A 126 -18.98 -18.34 17.73
C ALA A 126 -20.15 -18.15 16.74
N GLU A 127 -20.61 -19.25 16.15
CA GLU A 127 -21.84 -19.34 15.37
C GLU A 127 -23.08 -18.90 16.17
#